data_AF-A0A963NSE8-F1
#
_entry.id   AF-A0A963NSE8-F1
#
_cell.length_a   1.000
_cell.length_b   1.000
_cell.length_c   1.000
_cell.angle_alpha   90.00
_cell.angle_beta   90.00
_cell.angle_gamma   90.00
#
_symmetry.space_group_name_H-M   'P 1'
#
loop_
_entity.id
_entity.type
_entity.pdbx_description
1 polymer ?
#
loop_
_entity_poly.entity_id
_entity_poly.type
_entity_poly.pdbx_seq_one_letter_code
_entity_poly.pdbx_strand_id
1 'polypeptide(L)'
;NMGDPHRNFVDFAHVPVVKRLTRMPVCIDPSHSVGTRAESPDGILDIMHATAQGIIAGANMVLVDFHPMPNKALVDGPQALLLKELPQYLEDIQIARDAYLKRIELVERYQSQS
;
A
#
# COMPACT_ATOMS: atom_id res chain seq x y z
N ASN A 1 -20.91 -8.00 -6.56
CA ASN A 1 -20.21 -9.18 -5.97
C ASN A 1 -20.23 -9.04 -4.45
N MET A 2 -20.14 -10.11 -3.65
CA MET A 2 -20.19 -10.01 -2.17
C MET A 2 -18.97 -9.30 -1.52
N GLY A 3 -18.01 -8.82 -2.31
CA GLY A 3 -16.83 -8.08 -1.86
C GLY A 3 -16.71 -6.70 -2.52
N ASP A 4 -17.83 -6.05 -2.82
CA ASP A 4 -17.82 -4.64 -3.20
C ASP A 4 -17.81 -3.78 -1.92
N PRO A 5 -17.03 -2.69 -1.83
CA PRO A 5 -16.15 -2.15 -2.88
C PRO A 5 -14.74 -2.77 -2.96
N HIS A 6 -14.24 -3.45 -1.91
CA HIS A 6 -12.91 -4.09 -1.87
C HIS A 6 -12.97 -5.60 -1.63
N ARG A 7 -12.10 -6.36 -2.31
CA ARG A 7 -12.09 -7.83 -2.26
C ARG A 7 -11.85 -8.38 -0.85
N ASN A 8 -10.94 -7.78 -0.08
CA ASN A 8 -10.63 -8.18 1.29
C ASN A 8 -10.51 -6.96 2.21
N PHE A 9 -10.96 -7.10 3.46
CA PHE A 9 -10.68 -6.10 4.50
C PHE A 9 -9.26 -6.29 5.01
N VAL A 10 -8.46 -5.22 4.99
CA VAL A 10 -7.08 -5.22 5.50
C VAL A 10 -6.95 -4.27 6.67
N ASP A 11 -6.44 -4.78 7.78
CA ASP A 11 -6.11 -3.98 8.95
C ASP A 11 -4.60 -3.70 9.01
N PHE A 12 -4.21 -2.51 8.55
CA PHE A 12 -2.81 -2.09 8.57
C PHE A 12 -2.27 -1.82 9.99
N ALA A 13 -3.12 -1.68 11.02
CA ALA A 13 -2.65 -1.54 12.39
C ALA A 13 -1.95 -2.80 12.90
N HIS A 14 -2.17 -3.95 12.25
CA HIS A 14 -1.47 -5.19 12.54
C HIS A 14 -0.04 -5.27 11.97
N VAL A 15 0.34 -4.40 11.03
CA VAL A 15 1.73 -4.37 10.49
C VAL A 15 2.78 -4.25 11.61
N PRO A 16 2.73 -3.25 12.51
CA PRO A 16 3.68 -3.17 13.63
C PRO A 16 3.50 -4.29 14.66
N VAL A 17 2.29 -4.86 14.79
CA VAL A 17 2.03 -6.03 15.66
C VAL A 17 2.82 -7.24 15.18
N VAL A 18 2.72 -7.56 13.88
CA VAL A 18 3.45 -8.69 13.29
C VAL A 18 4.95 -8.47 13.43
N LYS A 19 5.47 -7.26 13.11
CA LYS A 19 6.90 -6.93 13.25
C LYS A 19 7.42 -7.21 14.66
N ARG A 20 6.70 -6.78 15.71
CA ARG A 20 7.16 -6.99 17.10
C ARG A 20 7.05 -8.44 17.57
N LEU A 21 6.06 -9.19 17.07
CA LEU A 21 5.82 -10.58 17.51
C LEU A 21 6.73 -11.58 16.79
N THR A 22 7.10 -11.33 15.53
CA THR A 22 7.85 -12.30 14.71
C THR A 22 9.30 -11.89 14.42
N ARG A 23 9.64 -10.59 14.59
CA ARG A 23 10.91 -9.99 14.13
C ARG A 23 11.18 -10.12 12.62
N MET A 24 10.19 -10.57 11.84
CA MET A 24 10.30 -10.73 10.39
C MET A 24 9.90 -9.42 9.67
N PRO A 25 10.43 -9.16 8.46
CA PRO A 25 9.91 -8.13 7.58
C PRO A 25 8.43 -8.39 7.25
N VAL A 26 7.62 -7.34 7.16
CA VAL A 26 6.20 -7.43 6.80
C VAL A 26 5.97 -6.82 5.43
N CYS A 27 5.39 -7.61 4.52
CA CYS A 27 4.96 -7.16 3.20
C CYS A 27 3.45 -6.90 3.20
N ILE A 28 3.01 -5.90 2.46
CA ILE A 28 1.59 -5.66 2.16
C ILE A 28 1.31 -6.00 0.70
N ASP A 29 0.07 -6.40 0.40
CA ASP A 29 -0.43 -6.66 -0.95
C ASP A 29 -1.72 -5.85 -1.20
N PRO A 30 -1.59 -4.61 -1.70
CA PRO A 30 -2.73 -3.77 -2.08
C PRO A 30 -3.52 -4.33 -3.26
N SER A 31 -2.90 -5.06 -4.20
CA SER A 31 -3.55 -5.54 -5.41
C SER A 31 -4.64 -6.57 -5.11
N HIS A 32 -4.34 -7.56 -4.27
CA HIS A 32 -5.30 -8.60 -3.89
C HIS A 32 -6.27 -8.16 -2.80
N SER A 33 -5.93 -7.14 -2.02
CA SER A 33 -6.84 -6.58 -1.03
C SER A 33 -7.92 -5.70 -1.65
N VAL A 34 -7.54 -4.75 -2.51
CA VAL A 34 -8.49 -3.89 -3.22
C VAL A 34 -9.20 -4.68 -4.31
N GLY A 35 -8.46 -5.36 -5.19
CA GLY A 35 -9.01 -6.25 -6.21
C GLY A 35 -9.67 -5.53 -7.42
N THR A 36 -9.59 -4.20 -7.49
CA THR A 36 -10.15 -3.37 -8.57
C THR A 36 -9.24 -2.16 -8.84
N ARG A 37 -9.62 -1.34 -9.83
CA ARG A 37 -9.00 -0.05 -10.16
C ARG A 37 -9.95 1.12 -9.91
N ALA A 38 -10.80 1.03 -8.89
CA ALA A 38 -11.65 2.14 -8.48
C ALA A 38 -10.80 3.33 -7.99
N GLU A 39 -11.36 4.53 -8.09
CA GLU A 39 -10.74 5.78 -7.65
C GLU A 39 -11.61 6.48 -6.61
N SER A 40 -10.96 7.21 -5.70
CA SER A 40 -11.65 8.15 -4.81
C SER A 40 -12.17 9.36 -5.61
N PRO A 41 -13.06 10.18 -5.02
CA PRO A 41 -13.50 11.44 -5.63
C PRO A 41 -12.37 12.42 -6.00
N ASP A 42 -11.18 12.26 -5.40
CA ASP A 42 -9.98 13.04 -5.68
C ASP A 42 -9.16 12.51 -6.88
N GLY A 43 -9.61 11.42 -7.52
CA GLY A 43 -8.95 10.78 -8.65
C GLY A 43 -7.74 9.92 -8.28
N ILE A 44 -7.61 9.52 -7.01
CA ILE A 44 -6.54 8.64 -6.53
C ILE A 44 -7.06 7.21 -6.49
N LEU A 45 -6.31 6.27 -7.07
CA LEU A 45 -6.69 4.86 -7.07
C LEU A 45 -6.74 4.29 -5.65
N ASP A 46 -7.71 3.43 -5.37
CA ASP A 46 -7.84 2.74 -4.09
C ASP A 46 -6.59 1.93 -3.72
N ILE A 47 -5.89 1.36 -4.72
CA ILE A 47 -4.60 0.69 -4.53
C ILE A 47 -3.53 1.65 -4.01
N MET A 48 -3.51 2.92 -4.45
CA MET A 48 -2.57 3.92 -3.94
C MET A 48 -2.89 4.26 -2.48
N HIS A 49 -4.17 4.46 -2.15
CA HIS A 49 -4.61 4.66 -0.76
C HIS A 49 -4.21 3.50 0.15
N ALA A 50 -4.43 2.25 -0.27
CA ALA A 50 -4.07 1.06 0.49
C ALA A 50 -2.54 0.93 0.64
N THR A 51 -1.79 1.22 -0.42
CA THR A 51 -0.32 1.23 -0.42
C THR A 51 0.21 2.24 0.61
N ALA A 52 -0.26 3.49 0.55
CA ALA A 52 0.15 4.54 1.45
C ALA A 52 -0.15 4.19 2.92
N GLN A 53 -1.33 3.62 3.20
CA GLN A 53 -1.69 3.17 4.55
C GLN A 53 -0.70 2.14 5.10
N GLY A 54 -0.34 1.13 4.32
CA GLY A 54 0.61 0.12 4.77
C GLY A 54 2.04 0.65 4.93
N ILE A 55 2.48 1.59 4.08
CA ILE A 55 3.77 2.29 4.26
C ILE A 55 3.77 3.08 5.56
N ILE A 56 2.70 3.86 5.81
CA ILE A 56 2.54 4.66 7.02
C ILE A 56 2.45 3.80 8.28
N ALA A 57 1.90 2.59 8.17
CA ALA A 57 1.91 1.58 9.23
C ALA A 57 3.29 0.94 9.46
N GLY A 58 4.25 1.17 8.56
CA GLY A 58 5.63 0.72 8.68
C GLY A 58 5.93 -0.61 8.00
N ALA A 59 5.22 -0.95 6.92
CA ALA A 59 5.52 -2.10 6.09
C ALA A 59 6.95 -2.02 5.52
N ASN A 60 7.60 -3.17 5.33
CA ASN A 60 8.94 -3.28 4.79
C ASN A 60 8.95 -3.41 3.27
N MET A 61 7.87 -3.93 2.69
CA MET A 61 7.75 -4.22 1.27
C MET A 61 6.29 -4.05 0.83
N VAL A 62 6.11 -3.70 -0.45
CA VAL A 62 4.81 -3.64 -1.13
C VAL A 62 4.88 -4.60 -2.31
N LEU A 63 3.91 -5.51 -2.41
CA LEU A 63 3.71 -6.38 -3.56
C LEU A 63 2.52 -5.83 -4.37
N VAL A 64 2.75 -5.47 -5.63
CA VAL A 64 1.74 -4.84 -6.48
C VAL A 64 1.84 -5.38 -7.91
N ASP A 65 0.68 -5.63 -8.51
CA ASP A 65 0.57 -6.21 -9.84
C ASP A 65 0.59 -5.15 -10.94
N PHE A 66 1.41 -5.39 -11.96
CA PHE A 66 1.43 -4.59 -13.18
C PHE A 66 1.25 -5.48 -14.41
N HIS A 67 0.48 -5.01 -15.40
CA HIS A 67 0.30 -5.70 -16.67
C HIS A 67 0.23 -4.70 -17.84
N PRO A 68 0.92 -4.95 -18.99
CA PRO A 68 0.90 -4.02 -20.13
C PRO A 68 -0.48 -3.90 -20.80
N MET A 69 -1.30 -4.96 -20.70
CA MET A 69 -2.65 -5.02 -21.26
C MET A 69 -3.60 -5.75 -20.29
N PRO A 70 -4.11 -5.12 -19.22
CA PRO A 70 -4.88 -5.80 -18.17
C PRO A 70 -6.05 -6.63 -18.68
N ASN A 71 -6.72 -6.17 -19.75
CA ASN A 71 -7.82 -6.88 -20.41
C ASN A 71 -7.41 -8.20 -21.08
N LYS A 72 -6.11 -8.45 -21.28
CA LYS A 72 -5.54 -9.70 -21.83
C LYS A 72 -4.84 -10.54 -20.75
N ALA A 73 -4.83 -10.09 -19.50
CA ALA A 73 -4.20 -10.83 -18.42
C ALA A 73 -4.98 -12.13 -18.18
N LEU A 74 -4.25 -13.25 -18.08
CA LEU A 74 -4.83 -14.56 -17.80
C LEU A 74 -5.33 -14.69 -16.35
N VAL A 75 -4.75 -13.88 -15.46
CA VAL A 75 -4.99 -13.85 -14.02
C VAL A 75 -4.87 -12.37 -13.58
N ASP A 76 -5.70 -11.94 -12.62
CA ASP A 76 -5.57 -10.64 -11.90
C ASP A 76 -5.59 -9.36 -12.75
N GLY A 77 -6.18 -9.42 -13.94
CA GLY A 77 -6.37 -8.26 -14.82
C GLY A 77 -7.12 -7.07 -14.19
N PRO A 78 -8.23 -7.25 -13.45
CA PRO A 78 -9.03 -6.12 -12.95
C PRO A 78 -8.32 -5.20 -11.96
N GLN A 79 -7.32 -5.71 -11.21
CA GLN A 79 -6.54 -4.92 -10.24
C GLN A 79 -5.19 -4.43 -10.78
N ALA A 80 -4.70 -5.00 -11.89
CA ALA A 80 -3.35 -4.74 -12.36
C ALA A 80 -3.16 -3.27 -12.80
N LEU A 81 -2.08 -2.66 -12.35
CA LEU A 81 -1.62 -1.35 -12.81
C LEU A 81 -1.00 -1.45 -14.21
N LEU A 82 -1.05 -0.36 -14.98
CA LEU A 82 -0.39 -0.25 -16.27
C LEU A 82 1.07 0.13 -16.07
N LEU A 83 1.97 -0.36 -16.91
CA LEU A 83 3.40 -0.02 -16.82
C LEU A 83 3.66 1.49 -16.91
N LYS A 84 2.83 2.23 -17.66
CA LYS A 84 2.92 3.70 -17.76
C LYS A 84 2.57 4.43 -16.45
N GLU A 85 1.88 3.76 -15.53
CA GLU A 85 1.49 4.31 -14.22
C GLU A 85 2.60 4.11 -13.17
N LEU A 86 3.61 3.28 -13.48
CA LEU A 86 4.71 2.99 -12.54
C LEU A 86 5.45 4.24 -12.05
N PRO A 87 5.82 5.24 -12.90
CA PRO A 87 6.49 6.44 -12.41
C PRO A 87 5.65 7.20 -11.38
N GLN A 88 4.36 7.45 -11.68
CA GLN A 88 3.44 8.11 -10.76
C GLN A 88 3.28 7.31 -9.46
N TYR A 89 3.16 6.00 -9.55
CA TYR A 89 3.03 5.12 -8.39
C TYR A 89 4.26 5.18 -7.48
N LEU A 90 5.46 5.21 -8.05
CA LEU A 90 6.70 5.34 -7.28
C LEU A 90 6.83 6.72 -6.60
N GLU A 91 6.44 7.79 -7.29
CA GLU A 91 6.44 9.14 -6.72
C GLU A 91 5.47 9.24 -5.52
N ASP A 92 4.25 8.69 -5.65
CA ASP A 92 3.26 8.65 -4.57
C ASP A 92 3.76 7.84 -3.35
N ILE A 93 4.34 6.66 -3.58
CA ILE A 93 4.98 5.84 -2.54
C ILE A 93 6.07 6.63 -1.81
N GLN A 94 6.88 7.39 -2.54
CA GLN A 94 7.97 8.16 -1.94
C GLN A 94 7.42 9.23 -0.99
N ILE A 95 6.33 9.90 -1.35
CA ILE A 95 5.66 10.88 -0.48
C ILE A 95 5.20 10.21 0.83
N ALA A 96 4.54 9.05 0.75
CA ALA A 96 4.11 8.30 1.93
C ALA A 96 5.31 7.83 2.78
N ARG A 97 6.41 7.42 2.14
CA ARG A 97 7.63 6.99 2.82
C ARG A 97 8.29 8.14 3.58
N ASP A 98 8.38 9.32 2.97
CA ASP A 98 8.95 10.52 3.61
C ASP A 98 8.12 10.95 4.82
N ALA A 99 6.79 10.88 4.71
CA ALA A 99 5.89 11.11 5.84
C ALA A 99 6.13 10.09 6.97
N TYR A 100 6.30 8.80 6.66
CA TYR A 100 6.63 7.79 7.66
C TYR A 100 7.98 8.05 8.34
N LEU A 101 9.01 8.47 7.60
CA LEU A 101 10.32 8.84 8.17
C LEU A 101 10.21 10.01 9.16
N LYS A 102 9.47 11.06 8.80
CA LYS A 102 9.22 12.20 9.69
C LYS A 102 8.52 11.79 10.99
N ARG A 103 7.66 10.77 10.96
CA ARG A 103 7.04 10.21 12.17
C ARG A 103 8.04 9.52 13.08
N ILE A 104 9.02 8.81 12.52
CA ILE A 104 10.10 8.18 13.29
C ILE A 104 10.95 9.26 13.97
N GLU A 105 11.42 10.25 13.20
CA GLU A 105 12.21 11.37 13.73
C GLU A 105 11.49 12.13 14.85
N LEU A 106 10.17 12.30 14.73
CA LEU A 106 9.34 12.91 15.77
C LEU A 106 9.41 12.11 17.07
N VAL A 107 9.25 10.79 17.01
CA VAL A 107 9.28 9.92 18.20
C VAL A 107 10.67 9.94 18.85
N GLU A 108 11.74 9.82 18.05
CA GLU A 108 13.12 9.87 18.54
C GLU A 108 13.42 11.18 19.26
N ARG A 109 12.95 12.31 18.71
CA ARG A 109 13.12 13.63 19.31
C ARG A 109 12.50 13.74 20.70
N TYR A 110 11.31 13.18 20.92
CA TYR A 110 10.66 13.20 22.23
C TYR A 110 11.25 12.18 23.21
N GLN A 111 11.74 11.04 22.71
CA GLN A 111 12.46 10.06 23.54
C GLN A 111 13.80 10.61 24.04
N SER A 112 14.51 11.40 23.23
CA SER A 112 15.78 12.02 23.61
C SER A 112 15.66 13.17 24.63
N GLN A 113 14.45 13.69 24.84
CA GLN A 113 14.15 14.76 25.81
C GLN A 113 13.67 14.24 27.17
N SER A 114 13.41 12.93 27.28
CA SER A 114 12.98 12.25 28.52
C SER A 114 14.17 11.58 29.19
#